data_AF-A0A370EDT6-F1
#
_entry.id   AF-A0A370EDT6-F1
#
_cell.length_a   1.000
_cell.length_b   1.000
_cell.length_c   1.000
_cell.angle_alpha   90.00
_cell.angle_beta   90.00
_cell.angle_gamma   90.00
#
_symmetry.space_group_name_H-M   'P 1'
#
loop_
_entity.id
_entity.type
_entity.pdbx_description
1 polymer ?
#
loop_
_entity_poly.entity_id
_entity_poly.type
_entity_poly.pdbx_seq_one_letter_code
_entity_poly.pdbx_strand_id
1 'polypeptide(L)'
;MEVYFVILRLPDNCGHKFIDGVSPHHFWEKTSRALNEKQAQIVSVRTDTGGAEELRDYVTNKEFSSYFVFYLMMEKQDIKNHELILQKADDIIKVGNSELLIDADDNFQLVTIDYNDISDFPQNLGSGNPQLSA
;
A
#
# COMPACT_ATOMS: atom_id res chain seq x y z
N MET A 1 -10.38 19.17 -2.94
CA MET A 1 -9.49 18.04 -2.57
C MET A 1 -9.98 16.82 -3.31
N GLU A 2 -9.06 16.05 -3.90
CA GLU A 2 -9.34 14.84 -4.66
C GLU A 2 -8.55 13.68 -4.05
N VAL A 3 -9.01 12.45 -4.26
CA VAL A 3 -8.28 11.23 -3.87
C VAL A 3 -7.35 10.86 -5.02
N TYR A 4 -6.07 10.69 -4.70
CA TYR A 4 -5.05 10.23 -5.63
C TYR A 4 -4.48 8.90 -5.17
N PHE A 5 -4.48 7.91 -6.04
CA PHE A 5 -3.69 6.69 -5.90
C PHE A 5 -2.28 6.98 -6.41
N VAL A 6 -1.30 6.75 -5.54
CA VAL A 6 0.12 6.96 -5.82
C VAL A 6 0.81 5.61 -5.81
N ILE A 7 1.60 5.32 -6.84
CA ILE A 7 2.45 4.14 -6.91
C ILE A 7 3.90 4.60 -6.83
N LEU A 8 4.61 4.08 -5.84
CA LEU A 8 6.05 4.25 -5.68
C LEU A 8 6.76 2.97 -6.06
N ARG A 9 7.84 3.07 -6.83
CA ARG A 9 8.85 2.03 -6.92
C ARG A 9 9.82 2.18 -5.75
N LEU A 10 9.98 1.09 -5.00
CA LEU A 10 10.92 1.02 -3.89
C LEU A 10 12.29 0.58 -4.40
N PRO A 11 13.40 1.01 -3.76
CA PRO A 11 14.72 0.51 -4.10
C PRO A 11 14.85 -0.99 -3.77
N ASP A 12 15.70 -1.69 -4.52
CA ASP A 12 15.83 -3.15 -4.45
C ASP A 12 16.28 -3.67 -3.07
N ASN A 13 16.86 -2.79 -2.24
CA ASN A 13 17.29 -3.11 -0.88
C ASN A 13 16.16 -3.13 0.16
N CYS A 14 14.94 -2.67 -0.18
CA CYS A 14 13.80 -2.63 0.75
C CYS A 14 13.31 -4.02 1.18
N GLY A 15 13.58 -5.07 0.41
CA GLY A 15 13.30 -6.43 0.83
C GLY A 15 13.00 -7.38 -0.32
N HIS A 16 12.83 -8.65 0.04
CA HIS A 16 12.43 -9.71 -0.88
C HIS A 16 10.90 -9.75 -1.06
N LYS A 17 10.41 -10.68 -1.87
CA LYS A 17 8.97 -10.93 -2.05
C LYS A 17 8.27 -11.19 -0.71
N PHE A 18 7.04 -10.70 -0.56
CA PHE A 18 6.13 -11.14 0.48
C PHE A 18 5.91 -12.66 0.34
N ILE A 19 5.89 -13.37 1.47
CA ILE A 19 5.67 -14.82 1.50
C ILE A 19 4.39 -15.06 2.28
N ASP A 20 3.44 -15.77 1.69
CA ASP A 20 2.12 -16.03 2.29
C ASP A 20 1.38 -14.78 2.77
N GLY A 21 1.56 -13.65 2.06
CA GLY A 21 0.95 -12.37 2.38
C GLY A 21 1.63 -11.59 3.52
N VAL A 22 2.72 -12.11 4.08
CA VAL A 22 3.47 -11.48 5.17
C VAL A 22 4.69 -10.74 4.62
N SER A 23 4.92 -9.52 5.10
CA SER A 23 6.08 -8.73 4.72
C SER A 23 7.38 -9.33 5.28
N PRO A 24 8.50 -9.22 4.53
CA PRO A 24 9.81 -9.57 5.07
C PRO A 24 10.17 -8.74 6.31
N HIS A 25 11.00 -9.32 7.19
CA HIS A 25 11.48 -8.62 8.37
C HIS A 25 12.14 -7.26 8.00
N HIS A 26 11.75 -6.20 8.70
CA HIS A 26 12.15 -4.81 8.45
C HIS A 26 11.73 -4.21 7.10
N PHE A 27 10.83 -4.83 6.31
CA PHE A 27 10.41 -4.29 5.02
C PHE A 27 9.93 -2.83 5.14
N TRP A 28 8.96 -2.56 6.03
CA TRP A 28 8.41 -1.22 6.21
C TRP A 28 9.39 -0.23 6.85
N GLU A 29 10.29 -0.70 7.72
CA GLU A 29 11.37 0.14 8.27
C GLU A 29 12.33 0.61 7.17
N LYS A 30 12.69 -0.30 6.25
CA LYS A 30 13.54 0.03 5.10
C LYS A 30 12.80 0.90 4.10
N THR A 31 11.51 0.66 3.87
CA THR A 31 10.67 1.51 3.03
C THR A 31 10.61 2.93 3.59
N SER A 32 10.31 3.10 4.88
CA SER A 32 10.32 4.39 5.57
C SER A 32 11.68 5.11 5.42
N ARG A 33 12.79 4.37 5.59
CA ARG A 33 14.14 4.90 5.36
C ARG A 33 14.35 5.36 3.91
N ALA A 34 13.95 4.54 2.93
CA ALA A 34 14.09 4.87 1.51
C ALA A 34 13.26 6.09 1.10
N LEU A 35 12.08 6.29 1.71
CA LEU A 35 11.26 7.50 1.50
C LEU A 35 11.98 8.74 2.04
N ASN A 36 12.48 8.66 3.28
CA ASN A 36 13.21 9.75 3.93
C ASN A 36 14.51 10.11 3.18
N GLU A 37 15.20 9.11 2.63
CA GLU A 37 16.41 9.29 1.81
C GLU A 37 16.10 9.65 0.33
N LYS A 38 14.82 9.82 -0.04
CA LYS A 38 14.36 10.17 -1.41
C LYS A 38 14.82 9.17 -2.48
N GLN A 39 14.94 7.90 -2.12
CA GLN A 39 15.34 6.80 -3.01
C GLN A 39 14.15 6.13 -3.71
N ALA A 40 12.93 6.28 -3.16
CA ALA A 40 11.72 5.81 -3.82
C ALA A 40 11.36 6.71 -5.01
N GLN A 41 10.92 6.09 -6.11
CA GLN A 41 10.53 6.78 -7.33
C GLN A 41 9.01 6.79 -7.46
N ILE A 42 8.40 7.94 -7.70
CA ILE A 42 6.99 8.03 -8.08
C ILE A 42 6.84 7.51 -9.51
N VAL A 43 6.06 6.45 -9.68
CA VAL A 43 5.78 5.81 -10.98
C VAL A 43 4.48 6.36 -11.57
N SER A 44 3.44 6.46 -10.74
CA SER A 44 2.12 6.91 -11.17
C SER A 44 1.41 7.69 -10.06
N VAL A 45 0.65 8.70 -10.46
CA VAL A 45 -0.25 9.49 -9.61
C VAL A 45 -1.54 9.71 -10.37
N ARG A 46 -2.64 9.16 -9.88
CA ARG A 46 -3.90 9.05 -10.63
C ARG A 46 -5.12 9.10 -9.73
N THR A 47 -6.28 9.44 -10.27
CA THR A 47 -7.54 9.58 -9.50
C THR A 47 -8.47 8.36 -9.62
N ASP A 48 -8.10 7.38 -10.44
CA ASP A 48 -8.82 6.13 -10.68
C ASP A 48 -8.02 4.91 -10.16
N THR A 49 -8.69 3.75 -10.08
CA THR A 49 -8.14 2.53 -9.47
C THR A 49 -7.35 1.64 -10.45
N GLY A 50 -7.17 2.05 -11.70
CA GLY A 50 -6.51 1.26 -12.76
C GLY A 50 -4.98 1.12 -12.64
N GLY A 51 -4.41 1.40 -11.46
CA GLY A 51 -2.96 1.44 -11.26
C GLY A 51 -2.24 0.12 -11.46
N ALA A 52 -2.89 -1.01 -11.20
CA ALA A 52 -2.28 -2.34 -11.38
C ALA A 52 -2.07 -2.71 -12.85
N GLU A 53 -3.00 -2.36 -13.74
CA GLU A 53 -2.88 -2.62 -15.18
C GLU A 53 -1.72 -1.81 -15.78
N GLU A 54 -1.66 -0.52 -15.45
CA GLU A 54 -0.56 0.36 -15.85
C GLU A 54 0.80 -0.14 -15.33
N LEU A 55 0.82 -0.67 -14.10
CA LEU A 55 2.03 -1.22 -13.51
C LEU A 55 2.53 -2.44 -14.30
N ARG A 56 1.63 -3.34 -14.72
CA ARG A 56 2.02 -4.51 -15.54
C ARG A 56 2.61 -4.10 -16.88
N ASP A 57 2.08 -3.04 -17.50
CA ASP A 57 2.64 -2.49 -18.74
C ASP A 57 3.98 -1.78 -18.49
N TYR A 58 4.16 -1.17 -17.31
CA TYR A 58 5.38 -0.48 -16.90
C TYR A 58 6.52 -1.46 -16.57
N VAL A 59 6.20 -2.61 -15.96
CA VAL A 59 7.16 -3.65 -15.57
C VAL A 59 7.63 -4.40 -16.81
N THR A 60 8.62 -3.81 -17.47
CA THR A 60 9.30 -4.38 -18.65
C THR A 60 10.63 -5.06 -18.30
N ASN A 61 11.07 -4.94 -17.04
CA ASN A 61 12.37 -5.40 -16.58
C ASN A 61 12.36 -6.88 -16.15
N LYS A 62 13.53 -7.52 -16.29
CA LYS A 62 13.79 -8.89 -15.81
C LYS A 62 14.11 -8.96 -14.32
N GLU A 63 14.37 -7.83 -13.68
CA GLU A 63 14.75 -7.77 -12.27
C GLU A 63 13.52 -7.45 -11.41
N PHE A 64 13.38 -8.22 -10.34
CA PHE A 64 12.26 -8.10 -9.42
C PHE A 64 12.22 -6.70 -8.78
N SER A 65 11.06 -6.05 -8.78
CA SER A 65 10.87 -4.74 -8.14
C SER A 65 9.67 -4.74 -7.19
N SER A 66 9.80 -4.05 -6.05
CA SER A 66 8.69 -3.83 -5.12
C SER A 66 8.05 -2.47 -5.34
N TYR A 67 6.72 -2.45 -5.37
CA TYR A 67 5.94 -1.25 -5.54
C TYR A 67 5.01 -1.05 -4.35
N PHE A 68 4.94 0.17 -3.84
CA PHE A 68 4.04 0.57 -2.78
C PHE A 68 2.94 1.47 -3.36
N VAL A 69 1.69 1.05 -3.23
CA VAL A 69 0.53 1.87 -3.56
C VAL A 69 -0.18 2.32 -2.30
N PHE A 70 -0.59 3.58 -2.30
CA PHE A 70 -1.41 4.18 -1.25
C PHE A 70 -2.29 5.27 -1.86
N TYR A 71 -3.29 5.72 -1.11
CA TYR A 71 -4.13 6.84 -1.53
C TYR A 71 -3.88 8.05 -0.65
N LEU A 72 -3.90 9.24 -1.25
CA LEU A 72 -3.81 10.52 -0.55
C LEU A 72 -4.97 11.42 -0.95
N MET A 73 -5.56 12.10 0.03
CA MET A 73 -6.47 13.21 -0.24
C MET A 73 -5.67 14.51 -0.30
N MET A 74 -5.59 15.13 -1.48
CA MET A 74 -4.73 16.30 -1.72
C MET A 74 -5.41 17.34 -2.60
N GLU A 75 -4.85 18.56 -2.61
CA GLU A 75 -5.17 19.54 -3.64
C GLU A 75 -4.41 19.23 -4.92
N LYS A 76 -5.02 19.53 -6.06
CA LYS A 76 -4.45 19.26 -7.39
C LYS A 76 -3.08 19.94 -7.61
N GLN A 77 -2.82 21.06 -6.93
CA GLN A 77 -1.54 21.76 -7.02
C GLN A 77 -0.41 21.04 -6.28
N ASP A 78 -0.74 20.28 -5.24
CA ASP A 78 0.22 19.62 -4.37
C ASP A 78 0.75 18.31 -4.96
N ILE A 79 0.09 17.75 -5.98
CA ILE A 79 0.52 16.50 -6.64
C ILE A 79 1.90 16.63 -7.31
N LYS A 80 2.33 17.87 -7.60
CA LYS A 80 3.66 18.15 -8.18
C LYS A 80 4.75 18.22 -7.11
N ASN A 81 4.38 18.25 -5.83
CA ASN A 81 5.31 18.29 -4.73
C ASN A 81 5.68 16.86 -4.30
N HIS A 82 6.71 16.31 -4.95
CA HIS A 82 7.17 14.95 -4.68
C HIS A 82 7.60 14.75 -3.24
N GLU A 83 8.24 15.76 -2.62
CA GLU A 83 8.68 15.70 -1.23
C GLU A 83 7.49 15.55 -0.28
N LEU A 84 6.41 16.29 -0.54
CA LEU A 84 5.16 16.15 0.23
C LEU A 84 4.53 14.77 0.05
N ILE A 85 4.54 14.21 -1.16
CA ILE A 85 4.02 12.87 -1.43
C ILE A 85 4.81 11.81 -0.64
N LEU A 86 6.14 11.87 -0.69
CA LEU A 86 7.01 10.93 0.03
C LEU A 86 6.86 11.08 1.55
N GLN A 87 6.74 12.32 2.05
CA GLN A 87 6.48 12.56 3.47
C GLN A 87 5.15 11.93 3.91
N LYS A 88 4.07 12.14 3.14
CA LYS A 88 2.76 11.54 3.44
C LYS A 88 2.78 10.02 3.37
N ALA A 89 3.56 9.44 2.46
CA ALA A 89 3.77 8.00 2.39
C ALA A 89 4.47 7.47 3.65
N ASP A 90 5.49 8.18 4.14
CA ASP A 90 6.19 7.82 5.37
C ASP A 90 5.29 7.93 6.61
N ASP A 91 4.44 8.96 6.66
CA ASP A 91 3.45 9.13 7.72
C ASP A 91 2.45 7.97 7.74
N ILE A 92 1.98 7.50 6.57
CA ILE A 92 1.11 6.33 6.45
C ILE A 92 1.79 5.07 6.99
N ILE A 93 3.06 4.84 6.66
CA ILE A 93 3.81 3.66 7.13
C ILE A 93 3.93 3.66 8.67
N LYS A 94 4.09 4.84 9.29
CA LYS A 94 4.22 4.95 10.75
C LYS A 94 2.92 4.66 11.50
N VAL A 95 1.78 4.94 10.90
CA VAL A 95 0.46 4.76 11.55
C VAL A 95 -0.24 3.48 11.11
N GLY A 96 0.07 2.97 9.92
CA GLY A 96 -0.55 1.79 9.33
C GLY A 96 -0.31 0.54 10.16
N ASN A 97 -1.31 -0.33 10.22
CA ASN A 97 -1.29 -1.57 11.00
C ASN A 97 -1.76 -2.79 10.21
N SER A 98 -2.16 -2.60 8.95
CA SER A 98 -2.62 -3.66 8.07
C SER A 98 -1.91 -3.59 6.74
N GLU A 99 -0.92 -4.45 6.54
CA GLU A 99 -0.26 -4.65 5.26
C GLU A 99 -1.04 -5.62 4.37
N LEU A 100 -0.98 -5.42 3.06
CA LEU A 100 -1.60 -6.30 2.08
C LEU A 100 -0.76 -6.37 0.80
N LEU A 101 -0.62 -7.58 0.27
CA LEU A 101 -0.16 -7.83 -1.09
C LEU A 101 -1.36 -7.73 -2.05
N ILE A 102 -1.37 -6.72 -2.91
CA ILE A 102 -2.47 -6.47 -3.87
C ILE A 102 -2.30 -7.30 -5.13
N ASP A 103 -1.09 -7.31 -5.68
CA ASP A 103 -0.76 -8.01 -6.92
C ASP A 103 0.69 -8.47 -6.86
N ALA A 104 0.99 -9.58 -7.52
CA ALA A 104 2.34 -10.11 -7.61
C ALA A 104 2.52 -10.94 -8.87
N ASP A 105 3.74 -10.88 -9.40
CA ASP A 105 4.20 -11.72 -10.50
C ASP A 105 5.68 -12.11 -10.24
N ASP A 106 6.30 -12.79 -11.20
CA ASP A 106 7.70 -13.18 -11.15
C ASP A 106 8.62 -11.96 -11.02
N ASN A 107 8.26 -10.83 -11.66
CA ASN A 107 9.10 -9.64 -11.77
C ASN A 107 8.66 -8.47 -10.88
N PHE A 108 7.52 -8.56 -10.19
CA PHE A 108 7.12 -7.48 -9.28
C PHE A 108 6.19 -7.92 -8.16
N GLN A 109 6.06 -7.05 -7.17
CA GLN A 109 4.96 -7.08 -6.22
C GLN A 109 4.41 -5.67 -6.02
N LEU A 110 3.10 -5.58 -5.84
CA LEU A 110 2.40 -4.36 -5.48
C LEU A 110 1.80 -4.55 -4.08
N VAL A 111 2.26 -3.75 -3.13
CA VAL A 111 1.85 -3.81 -1.74
C VAL A 111 1.19 -2.52 -1.30
N THR A 112 0.36 -2.60 -0.27
CA THR A 112 -0.22 -1.45 0.43
C THR A 112 -0.09 -1.63 1.93
N ILE A 113 -0.17 -0.53 2.67
CA ILE A 113 -0.39 -0.51 4.11
C ILE A 113 -1.52 0.46 4.38
N ASP A 114 -2.51 0.02 5.15
CA ASP A 114 -3.65 0.83 5.57
C ASP A 114 -3.75 0.83 7.11
N TYR A 115 -4.49 1.81 7.61
CA TYR A 115 -4.90 1.86 9.01
C TYR A 115 -6.29 1.23 9.14
N ASN A 116 -6.33 -0.01 9.61
CA ASN A 116 -7.57 -0.62 10.05
C ASN A 116 -7.78 -0.24 11.51
N ASP A 117 -8.76 0.63 11.77
CA ASP A 117 -9.25 0.85 13.12
C ASP A 117 -9.99 -0.43 13.53
N ILE A 118 -9.28 -1.37 14.14
CA ILE A 118 -9.89 -2.53 14.79
C ILE A 118 -10.55 -2.01 16.07
N SER A 119 -11.52 -1.11 15.93
CA SER A 119 -12.65 -1.05 16.83
C SER A 119 -13.34 -2.38 16.67
N ASP A 120 -13.21 -3.23 17.69
CA ASP A 120 -13.97 -4.46 17.84
C ASP A 120 -15.34 -4.35 17.18
N PHE A 121 -15.54 -5.07 16.06
CA PHE A 121 -16.90 -5.43 15.72
C PHE A 121 -17.40 -6.24 16.92
N PRO A 122 -18.44 -5.80 17.64
CA PRO A 122 -19.05 -6.68 18.62
C PRO A 122 -19.48 -7.92 17.83
N GLN A 123 -18.90 -9.06 18.17
CA GLN A 123 -19.45 -10.34 17.79
C GLN A 123 -20.87 -10.37 18.37
N ASN A 124 -21.83 -9.99 17.54
CA ASN A 124 -23.24 -10.25 17.80
C ASN A 124 -23.44 -11.75 17.55
N LEU A 125 -22.82 -12.58 18.39
CA LEU A 125 -23.28 -13.93 18.67
C LEU A 125 -24.61 -13.75 19.39
N GLY A 126 -25.66 -13.50 18.60
CA GLY A 126 -27.03 -13.60 19.04
C GLY A 126 -27.31 -15.04 19.44
N SER A 127 -26.88 -15.45 20.63
CA SER A 127 -27.46 -16.55 21.36
C SER A 127 -28.82 -16.06 21.88
N GLY A 128 -29.89 -16.31 21.12
CA GLY A 128 -31.20 -15.76 21.44
C GLY A 128 -32.36 -16.42 20.71
N ASN A 129 -32.63 -17.69 21.08
CA ASN A 129 -33.85 -18.48 20.91
C ASN A 129 -34.27 -19.01 19.52
N PRO A 130 -34.41 -20.34 19.38
CA PRO A 130 -35.25 -20.94 18.36
C PRO A 130 -36.72 -20.84 18.81
N GLN A 131 -37.47 -19.90 18.26
CA GLN A 131 -38.92 -20.04 18.20
C GLN A 131 -39.25 -20.91 17.00
N LEU A 132 -39.60 -22.17 17.24
CA LEU A 132 -40.50 -22.99 16.42
C LEU A 132 -40.74 -24.32 17.16
N SER A 133 -41.82 -24.40 17.94
CA SER A 133 -42.59 -25.62 18.17
C SER A 133 -43.87 -25.32 18.95
N ALA A 134 -44.98 -25.73 18.33
CA ALA A 134 -46.36 -25.94 18.81
C ALA A 134 -47.22 -24.71 19.15
#